data_AF-A0A959KK82-F1
#
_entry.id   AF-A0A959KK82-F1
#
_cell.length_a   1.000
_cell.length_b   1.000
_cell.length_c   1.000
_cell.angle_alpha   90.00
_cell.angle_beta   90.00
_cell.angle_gamma   90.00
#
_symmetry.space_group_name_H-M   'P 1'
#
loop_
_entity.id
_entity.type
_entity.pdbx_description
1 polymer ?
#
loop_
_entity_poly.entity_id
_entity_poly.type
_entity_poly.pdbx_seq_one_letter_code
_entity_poly.pdbx_strand_id
1 'polypeptide(L)'
;MDMEVLGLASSYFGVDQQGILDGMVWEIINSGQVSYEYSGFFHGLLRFNFDPAIAVPWHASFNPLDLPMNNEFDLYSVAYHEAFHMLGFASFLVNSDNGNFAPPATMAFHRYDRFLTAEPGGVPLILNNNPPGFDWSLNPVIVVNDLYNSCDDPLTNPDVCFSSGGVCYPVFTGDPGSPNAFSHLNIDCDGVASAEFLMNPTLPNGVRRTPTIEEWEILCALGYTLSVGETNCGCDLAAADDRGPDCEDGFSIPFCQC
;
A
#
# COMPACT_ATOMS: atom_id res chain seq x y z
N MET A 1 18.51 -9.36 -0.08
CA MET A 1 17.93 -8.18 0.58
C MET A 1 19.11 -7.28 0.81
N ASP A 2 19.07 -6.10 0.22
CA ASP A 2 20.18 -5.16 0.27
C ASP A 2 20.39 -4.62 1.68
N MET A 3 21.54 -3.99 1.94
CA MET A 3 21.94 -3.59 3.29
C MET A 3 21.04 -2.55 3.95
N GLU A 4 20.23 -1.84 3.15
CA GLU A 4 19.36 -0.74 3.59
C GLU A 4 17.90 -1.16 3.73
N VAL A 5 17.56 -2.41 3.39
CA VAL A 5 16.19 -2.93 3.45
C VAL A 5 15.99 -3.66 4.78
N LEU A 6 15.09 -3.14 5.61
CA LEU A 6 14.74 -3.69 6.93
C LEU A 6 13.78 -4.88 6.84
N GLY A 7 12.81 -4.78 5.95
CA GLY A 7 11.77 -5.77 5.70
C GLY A 7 11.39 -5.81 4.22
N LEU A 8 10.71 -6.88 3.82
CA LEU A 8 9.94 -6.90 2.59
C LEU A 8 8.72 -7.79 2.78
N ALA A 9 7.66 -7.44 2.08
CA ALA A 9 6.48 -8.26 1.98
C ALA A 9 5.86 -8.22 0.59
N SER A 10 5.09 -9.27 0.32
CA SER A 10 4.28 -9.33 -0.88
C SER A 10 3.14 -10.32 -0.67
N SER A 11 1.98 -10.01 -1.25
CA SER A 11 0.96 -11.03 -1.48
C SER A 11 1.40 -11.91 -2.64
N TYR A 12 0.92 -13.14 -2.69
CA TYR A 12 1.04 -13.92 -3.93
C TYR A 12 0.00 -13.40 -4.92
N PHE A 13 0.43 -13.18 -6.16
CA PHE A 13 -0.44 -12.75 -7.25
C PHE A 13 -0.47 -13.85 -8.31
N GLY A 14 -1.65 -14.12 -8.87
CA GLY A 14 -1.80 -15.05 -9.99
C GLY A 14 -0.94 -14.61 -11.19
N VAL A 15 -0.25 -15.55 -11.81
CA VAL A 15 0.47 -15.30 -13.07
C VAL A 15 -0.54 -15.27 -14.23
N ASP A 16 -0.27 -14.45 -15.25
CA ASP A 16 -1.04 -14.34 -16.51
C ASP A 16 -2.37 -13.56 -16.49
N GLN A 17 -2.55 -12.65 -15.55
CA GLN A 17 -3.76 -11.82 -15.49
C GLN A 17 -3.47 -10.37 -15.93
N GLN A 18 -4.37 -9.82 -16.76
CA GLN A 18 -4.41 -8.41 -17.18
C GLN A 18 -5.51 -7.69 -16.39
N GLY A 19 -5.40 -6.37 -16.24
CA GLY A 19 -6.39 -5.56 -15.55
C GLY A 19 -6.06 -5.36 -14.07
N ILE A 20 -7.04 -5.49 -13.18
CA ILE A 20 -6.84 -5.33 -11.73
C ILE A 20 -6.51 -6.68 -11.11
N LEU A 21 -5.33 -6.78 -10.49
CA LEU A 21 -4.90 -7.96 -9.77
C LEU A 21 -5.03 -7.74 -8.29
N ASP A 22 -5.75 -8.65 -7.65
CA ASP A 22 -5.83 -8.73 -6.20
C ASP A 22 -4.83 -9.78 -5.70
N GLY A 23 -4.21 -9.48 -4.56
CA GLY A 23 -3.34 -10.43 -3.89
C GLY A 23 -4.14 -11.52 -3.20
N MET A 24 -3.64 -12.76 -3.19
CA MET A 24 -4.33 -13.90 -2.55
C MET A 24 -4.71 -13.64 -1.09
N VAL A 25 -3.89 -12.91 -0.34
CA VAL A 25 -4.23 -12.53 1.05
C VAL A 25 -5.51 -11.69 1.10
N TRP A 26 -5.63 -10.70 0.22
CA TRP A 26 -6.83 -9.88 0.11
C TRP A 26 -8.02 -10.72 -0.33
N GLU A 27 -7.85 -11.54 -1.38
CA GLU A 27 -8.91 -12.40 -1.91
C GLU A 27 -9.45 -13.34 -0.84
N ILE A 28 -8.58 -14.00 -0.07
CA ILE A 28 -9.01 -14.95 0.95
C ILE A 28 -9.74 -14.24 2.09
N ILE A 29 -9.22 -13.11 2.57
CA ILE A 29 -9.85 -12.35 3.66
C ILE A 29 -11.23 -11.85 3.24
N ASN A 30 -11.33 -11.26 2.04
CA ASN A 30 -12.58 -10.66 1.59
C ASN A 30 -13.55 -11.71 1.05
N SER A 31 -13.12 -12.75 0.35
CA SER A 31 -14.02 -13.77 -0.23
C SER A 31 -14.34 -14.94 0.68
N GLY A 32 -13.51 -15.21 1.69
CA GLY A 32 -13.56 -16.45 2.46
C GLY A 32 -13.16 -17.70 1.66
N GLN A 33 -12.74 -17.57 0.41
CA GLN A 33 -12.40 -18.67 -0.48
C GLN A 33 -10.89 -18.67 -0.80
N VAL A 34 -10.30 -19.87 -0.83
CA VAL A 34 -8.98 -20.08 -1.40
C VAL A 34 -9.20 -20.66 -2.79
N SER A 35 -8.71 -19.99 -3.84
CA SER A 35 -8.76 -20.58 -5.18
C SER A 35 -7.99 -21.91 -5.19
N TYR A 36 -8.67 -22.98 -5.61
CA TYR A 36 -8.16 -24.37 -5.57
C TYR A 36 -6.83 -24.53 -6.31
N GLU A 37 -6.60 -23.69 -7.33
CA GLU A 37 -5.40 -23.66 -8.16
C GLU A 37 -4.12 -23.33 -7.40
N TYR A 38 -4.23 -22.79 -6.18
CA TYR A 38 -3.09 -22.35 -5.36
C TYR A 38 -2.97 -23.12 -4.03
N SER A 39 -3.68 -24.25 -3.90
CA SER A 39 -3.55 -25.12 -2.73
C SER A 39 -2.12 -25.66 -2.60
N GLY A 40 -1.42 -25.26 -1.53
CA GLY A 40 -0.03 -25.66 -1.25
C GLY A 40 1.03 -24.58 -1.49
N PHE A 41 0.65 -23.38 -1.93
CA PHE A 41 1.52 -22.20 -1.96
C PHE A 41 1.31 -21.32 -0.73
N PHE A 42 2.29 -20.48 -0.41
CA PHE A 42 2.09 -19.40 0.55
C PHE A 42 1.22 -18.31 -0.09
N HIS A 43 0.23 -17.79 0.65
CA HIS A 43 -0.66 -16.73 0.13
C HIS A 43 -0.01 -15.34 0.18
N GLY A 44 1.01 -15.19 1.01
CA GLY A 44 1.83 -13.99 1.13
C GLY A 44 3.14 -14.34 1.82
N LEU A 45 4.09 -13.42 1.78
CA LEU A 45 5.41 -13.58 2.38
C LEU A 45 5.78 -12.30 3.12
N LEU A 46 6.42 -12.47 4.29
CA LEU A 46 7.12 -11.43 5.02
C LEU A 46 8.54 -11.93 5.27
N ARG A 47 9.52 -11.05 5.09
CA ARG A 47 10.92 -11.32 5.38
C ARG A 47 11.54 -10.11 6.05
N PHE A 48 12.37 -10.36 7.05
CA PHE A 48 13.10 -9.33 7.77
C PHE A 48 14.61 -9.54 7.66
N ASN A 49 15.35 -8.45 7.77
CA ASN A 49 16.81 -8.48 7.72
C ASN A 49 17.43 -8.75 9.09
N PHE A 50 17.77 -10.01 9.36
CA PHE A 50 18.55 -10.42 10.54
C PHE A 50 19.99 -10.80 10.18
N ASP A 51 20.53 -10.30 9.05
CA ASP A 51 21.88 -10.66 8.62
C ASP A 51 22.92 -10.21 9.67
N PRO A 52 23.67 -11.15 10.28
CA PRO A 52 24.68 -10.81 11.28
C PRO A 52 25.84 -9.99 10.71
N ALA A 53 26.04 -9.95 9.39
CA ALA A 53 27.05 -9.12 8.74
C ALA A 53 26.67 -7.64 8.68
N ILE A 54 25.36 -7.32 8.69
CA ILE A 54 24.83 -5.95 8.70
C ILE A 54 24.58 -5.49 10.14
N ALA A 55 24.29 -6.43 11.06
CA ALA A 55 24.06 -6.19 12.48
C ALA A 55 22.99 -5.13 12.75
N VAL A 56 21.84 -5.24 12.07
CA VAL A 56 20.68 -4.36 12.30
C VAL A 56 20.28 -4.43 13.79
N PRO A 57 20.33 -3.30 14.52
CA PRO A 57 20.00 -3.26 15.93
C PRO A 57 18.48 -3.27 16.11
N TRP A 58 17.91 -4.45 16.30
CA TRP A 58 16.47 -4.61 16.45
C TRP A 58 16.00 -4.43 17.89
N HIS A 59 15.00 -3.57 18.08
CA HIS A 59 14.13 -3.59 19.24
C HIS A 59 12.91 -4.47 18.94
N ALA A 60 12.69 -5.51 19.75
CA ALA A 60 11.68 -6.55 19.49
C ALA A 60 10.59 -6.65 20.58
N SER A 61 10.45 -5.62 21.42
CA SER A 61 9.46 -5.61 22.50
C SER A 61 8.06 -5.32 21.97
N PHE A 62 7.09 -6.16 22.34
CA PHE A 62 5.66 -5.94 22.04
C PHE A 62 4.97 -5.01 23.05
N ASN A 63 5.66 -4.58 24.10
CA ASN A 63 5.09 -3.66 25.08
C ASN A 63 5.10 -2.23 24.52
N PRO A 64 3.93 -1.55 24.38
CA PRO A 64 3.87 -0.19 23.83
C PRO A 64 4.64 0.82 24.67
N LEU A 65 4.83 0.57 25.97
CA LEU A 65 5.59 1.43 26.89
C LEU A 65 7.11 1.22 26.79
N ASP A 66 7.56 0.17 26.13
CA ASP A 66 8.96 -0.16 25.93
C ASP A 66 9.35 0.24 24.51
N LEU A 67 9.89 1.46 24.37
CA LEU A 67 10.22 2.08 23.09
C LEU A 67 11.66 1.78 22.66
N PRO A 68 11.93 1.70 21.34
CA PRO A 68 13.28 1.53 20.82
C PRO A 68 14.20 2.67 21.27
N MET A 69 15.48 2.37 21.49
CA MET A 69 16.49 3.41 21.71
C MET A 69 16.87 4.12 20.40
N ASN A 70 17.49 5.30 20.48
CA ASN A 70 17.91 6.12 19.33
C ASN A 70 18.87 5.43 18.33
N ASN A 71 19.34 4.23 18.64
CA ASN A 71 20.22 3.42 17.81
C ASN A 71 19.60 2.07 17.43
N GLU A 72 18.29 1.89 17.65
CA GLU A 72 17.56 0.65 17.35
C GLU A 72 16.40 0.93 16.40
N PHE A 73 16.14 -0.02 15.51
CA PHE A 73 14.94 -0.05 14.69
C PHE A 73 13.86 -0.88 15.40
N ASP A 74 12.61 -0.40 15.38
CA ASP A 74 11.49 -1.11 15.96
C ASP A 74 10.97 -2.20 15.03
N LEU A 75 11.22 -3.47 15.38
CA LEU A 75 10.78 -4.62 14.59
C LEU A 75 9.25 -4.70 14.49
N TYR A 76 8.53 -4.22 15.51
CA TYR A 76 7.07 -4.18 15.49
C TYR A 76 6.56 -3.25 14.38
N SER A 77 7.10 -2.04 14.28
CA SER A 77 6.79 -1.08 13.21
C SER A 77 7.08 -1.66 11.84
N VAL A 78 8.27 -2.25 11.65
CA VAL A 78 8.62 -2.88 10.35
C VAL A 78 7.67 -4.04 10.03
N ALA A 79 7.39 -4.92 10.99
CA ALA A 79 6.46 -6.02 10.76
C ALA A 79 5.06 -5.56 10.37
N TYR A 80 4.58 -4.46 10.98
CA TYR A 80 3.27 -3.92 10.67
C TYR A 80 3.23 -3.27 9.28
N HIS A 81 4.27 -2.49 8.94
CA HIS A 81 4.45 -1.90 7.61
C HIS A 81 4.43 -2.97 6.52
N GLU A 82 5.23 -4.03 6.69
CA GLU A 82 5.27 -5.14 5.75
C GLU A 82 3.93 -5.89 5.69
N ALA A 83 3.22 -6.04 6.81
CA ALA A 83 1.89 -6.63 6.78
C ALA A 83 0.90 -5.82 5.95
N PHE A 84 0.97 -4.49 5.95
CA PHE A 84 0.13 -3.63 5.13
C PHE A 84 0.38 -3.82 3.63
N HIS A 85 1.65 -3.94 3.21
CA HIS A 85 1.97 -4.32 1.83
C HIS A 85 1.36 -5.67 1.44
N MET A 86 1.41 -6.67 2.33
CA MET A 86 0.78 -7.96 2.09
C MET A 86 -0.76 -7.89 1.99
N LEU A 87 -1.39 -6.94 2.72
CA LEU A 87 -2.82 -6.63 2.64
C LEU A 87 -3.19 -5.80 1.38
N GLY A 88 -2.24 -5.51 0.50
CA GLY A 88 -2.53 -4.78 -0.73
C GLY A 88 -2.45 -3.26 -0.61
N PHE A 89 -1.82 -2.75 0.45
CA PHE A 89 -1.25 -1.39 0.44
C PHE A 89 -0.03 -1.38 -0.49
N ALA A 90 -0.27 -1.56 -1.78
CA ALA A 90 0.76 -1.80 -2.78
C ALA A 90 0.28 -1.28 -4.13
N SER A 91 1.19 -0.68 -4.89
CA SER A 91 0.98 -0.23 -6.25
C SER A 91 1.81 -1.08 -7.21
N PHE A 92 1.25 -1.38 -8.37
CA PHE A 92 2.00 -2.01 -9.46
C PHE A 92 2.55 -0.99 -10.45
N LEU A 93 2.28 0.30 -10.23
CA LEU A 93 2.90 1.36 -10.97
C LEU A 93 4.38 1.41 -10.62
N VAL A 94 5.21 1.12 -11.64
CA VAL A 94 6.65 1.23 -11.54
C VAL A 94 7.12 2.40 -12.39
N ASN A 95 8.08 3.14 -11.86
CA ASN A 95 8.83 4.08 -12.66
C ASN A 95 9.81 3.29 -13.54
N SER A 96 9.79 3.52 -14.85
CA SER A 96 10.79 2.95 -15.77
C SER A 96 12.03 3.86 -15.82
N ASP A 97 13.16 3.30 -16.26
CA ASP A 97 14.48 3.96 -16.29
C ASP A 97 14.55 5.34 -16.98
N ASN A 98 13.49 5.77 -17.68
CA ASN A 98 13.39 7.06 -18.34
C ASN A 98 12.46 8.07 -17.63
N GLY A 99 12.06 7.81 -16.39
CA GLY A 99 11.06 8.63 -15.67
C GLY A 99 9.62 8.36 -16.12
N ASN A 100 9.42 7.38 -17.02
CA ASN A 100 8.09 7.05 -17.52
C ASN A 100 7.41 5.99 -16.65
N PHE A 101 6.16 6.19 -16.23
CA PHE A 101 5.40 5.09 -15.63
C PHE A 101 4.99 4.09 -16.68
N ALA A 102 5.16 2.83 -16.36
CA ALA A 102 4.64 1.74 -17.13
C ALA A 102 3.92 0.77 -16.18
N PRO A 103 2.82 0.16 -16.60
CA PRO A 103 2.38 -1.05 -15.93
C PRO A 103 3.51 -2.10 -16.00
N PRO A 104 3.53 -3.08 -15.09
CA PRO A 104 4.39 -4.26 -15.22
C PRO A 104 4.20 -4.90 -16.60
N ALA A 105 5.17 -5.71 -17.03
CA ALA A 105 5.17 -6.36 -18.34
C ALA A 105 3.89 -7.15 -18.69
N THR A 106 3.04 -7.44 -17.70
CA THR A 106 1.75 -8.13 -17.81
C THR A 106 0.55 -7.20 -18.03
N MET A 107 0.71 -5.87 -18.12
CA MET A 107 -0.40 -4.89 -18.17
C MET A 107 -1.40 -5.05 -17.00
N ALA A 108 -0.85 -5.28 -15.81
CA ALA A 108 -1.59 -5.44 -14.58
C ALA A 108 -1.48 -4.19 -13.70
N PHE A 109 -2.55 -3.86 -13.00
CA PHE A 109 -2.59 -2.82 -11.97
C PHE A 109 -3.06 -3.45 -10.67
N HIS A 110 -2.67 -2.86 -9.55
CA HIS A 110 -3.18 -3.29 -8.26
C HIS A 110 -4.53 -2.58 -7.97
N ARG A 111 -5.38 -3.17 -7.12
CA ARG A 111 -6.63 -2.52 -6.66
C ARG A 111 -6.39 -1.12 -6.10
N TYR A 112 -5.28 -0.95 -5.39
CA TYR A 112 -4.82 0.33 -4.84
C TYR A 112 -4.70 1.42 -5.92
N ASP A 113 -4.21 1.06 -7.11
CA ASP A 113 -3.96 2.01 -8.21
C ASP A 113 -5.25 2.69 -8.71
N ARG A 114 -6.41 2.07 -8.49
CA ARG A 114 -7.73 2.60 -8.86
C ARG A 114 -8.11 3.86 -8.06
N PHE A 115 -7.50 4.02 -6.89
CA PHE A 115 -7.75 5.15 -6.00
C PHE A 115 -6.70 6.24 -6.18
N LEU A 116 -5.68 6.01 -6.99
CA LEU A 116 -4.63 6.99 -7.22
C LEU A 116 -5.10 8.08 -8.19
N THR A 117 -4.85 9.33 -7.83
CA THR A 117 -5.06 10.52 -8.68
C THR A 117 -3.79 11.34 -8.78
N ALA A 118 -3.63 12.05 -9.90
CA ALA A 118 -2.48 12.95 -10.09
C ALA A 118 -2.52 14.16 -9.13
N GLU A 119 -3.65 14.42 -8.47
CA GLU A 119 -3.80 15.50 -7.48
C GLU A 119 -5.05 15.37 -6.58
N PRO A 120 -5.26 16.09 -5.43
CA PRO A 120 -6.54 16.15 -4.75
C PRO A 120 -7.61 16.65 -5.71
N GLY A 121 -8.64 15.82 -5.91
CA GLY A 121 -9.69 16.10 -6.88
C GLY A 121 -9.23 16.05 -8.35
N GLY A 122 -8.02 15.55 -8.59
CA GLY A 122 -7.41 15.38 -9.90
C GLY A 122 -7.98 14.23 -10.71
N VAL A 123 -7.38 14.02 -11.88
CA VAL A 123 -7.73 12.89 -12.75
C VAL A 123 -7.18 11.57 -12.18
N PRO A 124 -7.89 10.44 -12.31
CA PRO A 124 -7.38 9.12 -11.93
C PRO A 124 -6.11 8.76 -12.70
N LEU A 125 -5.16 8.08 -12.05
CA LEU A 125 -3.93 7.60 -12.68
C LEU A 125 -4.19 6.51 -13.72
N ILE A 126 -5.21 5.68 -13.48
CA ILE A 126 -5.61 4.61 -14.38
C ILE A 126 -7.07 4.75 -14.79
N LEU A 127 -7.38 4.36 -16.02
CA LEU A 127 -8.72 4.36 -16.57
C LEU A 127 -9.11 2.96 -17.02
N ASN A 128 -10.38 2.62 -16.84
CA ASN A 128 -11.00 1.51 -17.53
C ASN A 128 -11.58 2.03 -18.86
N ASN A 129 -10.95 1.65 -19.96
CA ASN A 129 -11.29 2.12 -21.30
C ASN A 129 -12.55 1.45 -21.87
N ASN A 130 -12.99 0.33 -21.29
CA ASN A 130 -14.14 -0.43 -21.77
C ASN A 130 -14.98 -1.02 -20.64
N PRO A 131 -15.66 -0.22 -19.81
CA PRO A 131 -16.53 -0.75 -18.74
C PRO A 131 -17.72 -1.53 -19.33
N PRO A 132 -18.09 -2.71 -18.78
CA PRO A 132 -17.59 -3.36 -17.57
C PRO A 132 -16.40 -4.33 -17.77
N GLY A 133 -15.75 -4.30 -18.93
CA GLY A 133 -14.57 -5.11 -19.23
C GLY A 133 -13.32 -4.73 -18.42
N PHE A 134 -12.23 -5.46 -18.66
CA PHE A 134 -10.96 -5.37 -17.91
C PHE A 134 -9.84 -4.63 -18.66
N ASP A 135 -10.21 -3.70 -19.54
CA ASP A 135 -9.25 -2.92 -20.32
C ASP A 135 -8.78 -1.71 -19.51
N TRP A 136 -7.72 -1.92 -18.73
CA TRP A 136 -7.12 -0.88 -17.90
C TRP A 136 -5.84 -0.33 -18.53
N SER A 137 -5.66 0.98 -18.41
CA SER A 137 -4.43 1.66 -18.88
C SER A 137 -4.13 2.89 -18.04
N LEU A 138 -2.89 3.36 -18.10
CA LEU A 138 -2.53 4.69 -17.60
C LEU A 138 -3.34 5.75 -18.31
N ASN A 139 -3.78 6.76 -17.56
CA ASN A 139 -4.53 7.88 -18.09
C ASN A 139 -3.64 8.73 -19.02
N PRO A 140 -3.98 8.86 -20.32
CA PRO A 140 -3.12 9.54 -21.29
C PRO A 140 -3.05 11.07 -21.10
N VAL A 141 -3.91 11.63 -20.25
CA VAL A 141 -3.90 13.07 -19.92
C VAL A 141 -2.78 13.41 -18.93
N ILE A 142 -2.25 12.41 -18.22
CA ILE A 142 -1.24 12.61 -17.20
C ILE A 142 0.12 12.83 -17.84
N VAL A 143 0.72 13.98 -17.52
CA VAL A 143 2.10 14.27 -17.86
C VAL A 143 2.98 13.55 -16.84
N VAL A 144 3.54 12.45 -17.27
CA VAL A 144 4.31 11.52 -16.45
C VAL A 144 5.51 12.18 -15.74
N ASN A 145 6.09 13.21 -16.35
CA ASN A 145 7.19 13.96 -15.73
C ASN A 145 6.78 14.78 -14.49
N ASP A 146 5.48 14.99 -14.29
CA ASP A 146 4.98 15.78 -13.17
C ASP A 146 4.80 14.91 -11.91
N LEU A 147 4.77 13.58 -12.04
CA LEU A 147 4.53 12.69 -10.88
C LEU A 147 5.80 12.37 -10.06
N TYR A 148 7.00 12.84 -10.43
CA TYR A 148 8.25 12.56 -9.69
C TYR A 148 9.07 13.81 -9.34
N ASN A 149 8.69 15.00 -9.82
CA ASN A 149 9.43 16.25 -9.59
C ASN A 149 8.78 17.16 -8.54
N SER A 150 7.67 16.75 -7.96
CA SER A 150 6.78 17.62 -7.18
C SER A 150 7.27 17.89 -5.75
N CYS A 151 8.35 17.24 -5.34
CA CYS A 151 9.18 17.63 -4.19
C CYS A 151 10.21 18.75 -4.50
N ASP A 152 10.41 19.12 -5.78
CA ASP A 152 11.37 20.17 -6.18
C ASP A 152 10.75 21.57 -6.38
N ASP A 153 9.41 21.70 -6.50
CA ASP A 153 8.73 23.00 -6.66
C ASP A 153 7.54 23.16 -5.69
N PRO A 154 7.62 24.07 -4.69
CA PRO A 154 6.60 24.24 -3.66
C PRO A 154 5.29 24.91 -4.12
N LEU A 155 5.03 25.07 -5.43
CA LEU A 155 3.96 25.94 -5.92
C LEU A 155 2.99 25.39 -6.98
N THR A 156 3.13 24.18 -7.53
CA THR A 156 2.18 23.73 -8.56
C THR A 156 1.81 22.27 -8.46
N ASN A 157 0.88 22.01 -7.54
CA ASN A 157 -0.02 20.87 -7.52
C ASN A 157 0.63 19.45 -7.45
N PRO A 158 -0.11 18.48 -6.91
CA PRO A 158 0.45 17.29 -6.26
C PRO A 158 1.29 16.33 -7.06
N ASP A 159 2.08 15.63 -6.26
CA ASP A 159 2.73 14.35 -6.48
C ASP A 159 1.78 13.23 -6.95
N VAL A 160 1.10 12.55 -6.03
CA VAL A 160 0.03 11.58 -6.28
C VAL A 160 -0.78 11.49 -5.00
N CYS A 161 -2.09 11.28 -5.13
CA CYS A 161 -3.00 11.10 -4.00
C CYS A 161 -3.64 9.73 -4.04
N PHE A 162 -3.79 9.09 -2.88
CA PHE A 162 -4.83 8.09 -2.68
C PHE A 162 -6.13 8.81 -2.34
N SER A 163 -7.11 8.75 -3.23
CA SER A 163 -8.40 9.43 -3.09
C SER A 163 -9.47 8.49 -2.54
N SER A 164 -9.93 8.73 -1.31
CA SER A 164 -11.03 8.01 -0.67
C SER A 164 -12.00 8.97 0.01
N GLY A 165 -13.31 8.79 -0.18
CA GLY A 165 -14.31 9.62 0.49
C GLY A 165 -14.22 11.13 0.21
N GLY A 166 -13.53 11.54 -0.87
CA GLY A 166 -13.23 12.94 -1.18
C GLY A 166 -12.03 13.52 -0.43
N VAL A 167 -11.32 12.69 0.34
CA VAL A 167 -10.04 13.01 1.01
C VAL A 167 -8.89 12.53 0.13
N CYS A 168 -7.81 13.32 0.06
CA CYS A 168 -6.54 12.88 -0.52
C CYS A 168 -5.57 12.53 0.61
N TYR A 169 -5.03 11.31 0.57
CA TYR A 169 -3.83 10.94 1.33
C TYR A 169 -2.61 11.01 0.40
N PRO A 170 -1.54 11.67 0.82
CA PRO A 170 -0.41 11.95 -0.07
C PRO A 170 0.48 10.73 -0.21
N VAL A 171 0.71 10.35 -1.46
CA VAL A 171 1.46 9.16 -1.85
C VAL A 171 2.89 9.57 -2.15
N PHE A 172 3.84 8.78 -1.69
CA PHE A 172 5.24 8.98 -1.98
C PHE A 172 5.52 8.70 -3.47
N THR A 173 6.23 9.61 -4.10
CA THR A 173 6.57 9.57 -5.53
C THR A 173 8.05 9.42 -5.78
N GLY A 174 8.89 9.95 -4.88
CA GLY A 174 10.33 9.69 -4.76
C GLY A 174 11.19 10.00 -6.00
N ASP A 175 12.50 9.80 -5.85
CA ASP A 175 13.44 9.94 -6.98
C ASP A 175 13.14 8.91 -8.08
N PRO A 176 13.38 9.25 -9.37
CA PRO A 176 13.28 8.31 -10.48
C PRO A 176 14.16 7.08 -10.26
N GLY A 177 13.55 5.96 -9.87
CA GLY A 177 14.25 4.71 -9.57
C GLY A 177 13.95 4.11 -8.20
N SER A 178 13.22 4.82 -7.33
CA SER A 178 12.72 4.23 -6.07
C SER A 178 11.69 3.13 -6.38
N PRO A 179 12.00 1.84 -6.12
CA PRO A 179 11.03 0.77 -6.34
C PRO A 179 9.84 0.96 -5.39
N ASN A 180 8.63 0.70 -5.89
CA ASN A 180 7.38 0.74 -5.12
C ASN A 180 7.06 2.10 -4.48
N ALA A 181 7.51 3.23 -5.06
CA ALA A 181 7.25 4.56 -4.50
C ALA A 181 5.77 4.77 -4.15
N PHE A 182 4.87 4.45 -5.08
CA PHE A 182 3.42 4.61 -4.93
C PHE A 182 2.75 3.69 -3.91
N SER A 183 3.51 2.78 -3.28
CA SER A 183 3.00 1.91 -2.21
C SER A 183 3.15 2.54 -0.82
N HIS A 184 3.65 3.78 -0.75
CA HIS A 184 4.01 4.45 0.49
C HIS A 184 3.31 5.80 0.60
N LEU A 185 3.20 6.31 1.82
CA LEU A 185 2.69 7.65 2.11
C LEU A 185 3.83 8.58 2.51
N ASN A 186 3.81 9.82 2.02
CA ASN A 186 4.73 10.86 2.49
C ASN A 186 4.13 12.26 2.27
N ILE A 187 4.37 13.21 3.18
CA ILE A 187 3.97 14.62 3.08
C ILE A 187 5.18 15.54 2.79
N ASP A 188 6.42 15.04 2.84
CA ASP A 188 7.63 15.89 2.90
C ASP A 188 7.91 16.80 1.68
N CYS A 189 7.06 16.82 0.65
CA CYS A 189 7.17 17.74 -0.49
C CYS A 189 6.65 19.17 -0.20
N ASP A 190 5.89 19.41 0.88
CA ASP A 190 5.37 20.74 1.24
C ASP A 190 6.18 21.47 2.33
N GLY A 191 7.29 20.86 2.78
CA GLY A 191 8.13 21.38 3.86
C GLY A 191 7.51 21.27 5.27
N VAL A 192 6.38 20.56 5.41
CA VAL A 192 5.78 20.19 6.69
C VAL A 192 6.15 18.75 6.99
N ALA A 193 6.80 18.52 8.13
CA ALA A 193 7.13 17.17 8.59
C ALA A 193 5.86 16.31 8.60
N SER A 194 5.89 15.19 7.89
CA SER A 194 4.72 14.34 7.73
C SER A 194 4.14 13.86 9.06
N ALA A 195 2.85 13.52 9.04
CA ALA A 195 2.30 12.57 9.99
C ALA A 195 3.19 11.32 10.03
N GLU A 196 3.38 10.72 11.20
CA GLU A 196 4.22 9.53 11.41
C GLU A 196 3.54 8.27 10.83
N PHE A 197 3.22 8.28 9.52
CA PHE A 197 2.59 7.17 8.81
C PHE A 197 3.42 5.90 8.95
N LEU A 198 2.75 4.80 9.27
CA LEU A 198 3.38 3.48 9.27
C LEU A 198 3.99 3.18 7.89
N MET A 199 3.26 3.50 6.81
CA MET A 199 3.58 3.30 5.40
C MET A 199 4.52 4.37 4.82
N ASN A 200 5.22 5.15 5.65
CA ASN A 200 6.32 5.98 5.15
C ASN A 200 7.52 5.08 4.80
N PRO A 201 8.21 5.32 3.67
CA PRO A 201 9.26 4.42 3.16
C PRO A 201 10.52 4.39 4.03
N THR A 202 10.62 5.29 5.01
CA THR A 202 11.76 5.39 5.92
C THR A 202 11.31 5.26 7.38
N LEU A 203 12.05 4.49 8.17
CA LEU A 203 11.85 4.39 9.62
C LEU A 203 13.11 4.87 10.34
N PRO A 204 13.08 6.02 11.03
CA PRO A 204 14.21 6.47 11.83
C PRO A 204 14.45 5.56 13.04
N ASN A 205 15.70 5.49 13.51
CA ASN A 205 16.02 4.81 14.77
C ASN A 205 15.30 5.48 15.96
N GLY A 206 14.95 4.69 16.97
CA GLY A 206 14.28 5.18 18.18
C GLY A 206 12.82 5.58 17.96
N VAL A 207 12.27 5.30 16.78
CA VAL A 207 10.87 5.58 16.45
C VAL A 207 10.08 4.28 16.39
N ARG A 208 8.92 4.28 17.03
CA ARG A 208 7.87 3.28 16.85
C ARG A 208 6.69 3.94 16.16
N ARG A 209 6.15 3.30 15.14
CA ARG A 209 4.94 3.71 14.44
C ARG A 209 3.84 2.68 14.60
N THR A 210 2.62 3.19 14.61
CA THR A 210 1.38 2.42 14.54
C THR A 210 0.54 2.99 13.41
N PRO A 211 -0.33 2.20 12.79
CA PRO A 211 -1.13 2.71 11.68
C PRO A 211 -2.00 3.89 12.11
N THR A 212 -2.02 4.93 11.30
CA THR A 212 -2.83 6.12 11.50
C THR A 212 -4.27 5.90 11.01
N ILE A 213 -5.16 6.85 11.29
CA ILE A 213 -6.57 6.76 10.83
C ILE A 213 -6.66 6.75 9.31
N GLU A 214 -5.81 7.52 8.64
CA GLU A 214 -5.71 7.60 7.19
C GLU A 214 -5.35 6.23 6.59
N GLU A 215 -4.41 5.51 7.22
CA GLU A 215 -3.98 4.19 6.76
C GLU A 215 -5.08 3.13 6.97
N TRP A 216 -5.88 3.29 8.02
CA TRP A 216 -7.11 2.50 8.22
C TRP A 216 -8.18 2.80 7.16
N GLU A 217 -8.39 4.07 6.83
CA GLU A 217 -9.33 4.49 5.79
C GLU A 217 -8.93 3.97 4.40
N ILE A 218 -7.62 3.87 4.12
CA ILE A 218 -7.11 3.23 2.91
C ILE A 218 -7.45 1.73 2.88
N LEU A 219 -7.20 0.99 3.97
CA LEU A 219 -7.58 -0.42 4.03
C LEU A 219 -9.11 -0.60 3.86
N CYS A 220 -9.91 0.30 4.44
CA CYS A 220 -11.36 0.30 4.22
C CYS A 220 -11.73 0.57 2.75
N ALA A 221 -11.04 1.50 2.06
CA ALA A 221 -11.22 1.72 0.63
C ALA A 221 -10.84 0.49 -0.22
N LEU A 222 -9.83 -0.26 0.21
CA LEU A 222 -9.45 -1.53 -0.42
C LEU A 222 -10.47 -2.65 -0.18
N GLY A 223 -11.44 -2.47 0.73
CA GLY A 223 -12.55 -3.39 0.97
C GLY A 223 -12.52 -4.09 2.33
N TYR A 224 -11.50 -3.84 3.16
CA TYR A 224 -11.42 -4.46 4.48
C TYR A 224 -12.48 -3.92 5.44
N THR A 225 -13.08 -4.82 6.21
CA THR A 225 -13.89 -4.47 7.38
C THR A 225 -12.99 -4.37 8.60
N LEU A 226 -12.91 -3.19 9.19
CA LEU A 226 -12.06 -2.93 10.35
C LEU A 226 -12.90 -2.68 11.61
N SER A 227 -12.46 -3.24 12.72
CA SER A 227 -12.96 -2.89 14.06
C SER A 227 -11.85 -2.20 14.83
N VAL A 228 -11.79 -0.87 14.76
CA VAL A 228 -10.77 -0.06 15.45
C VAL A 228 -11.46 0.82 16.48
N GLY A 229 -11.48 0.38 17.75
CA GLY A 229 -12.16 1.10 18.83
C GLY A 229 -13.68 1.21 18.60
N GLU A 230 -14.22 2.44 18.60
CA GLU A 230 -15.65 2.73 18.29
C GLU A 230 -15.89 3.00 16.80
N THR A 231 -14.84 3.04 15.97
CA THR A 231 -14.93 3.33 14.54
C THR A 231 -14.94 2.04 13.76
N ASN A 232 -16.08 1.72 13.16
CA ASN A 232 -16.21 0.69 12.14
C ASN A 232 -16.21 1.39 10.78
N CYS A 233 -15.19 1.14 9.96
CA CYS A 233 -15.29 1.39 8.52
C CYS A 233 -15.34 0.06 7.78
N GLY A 234 -16.17 0.02 6.74
CA GLY A 234 -16.50 -1.20 6.00
C GLY A 234 -17.95 -1.65 6.23
N CYS A 235 -18.59 -2.10 5.16
CA CYS A 235 -19.65 -3.11 5.26
C CYS A 235 -18.95 -4.47 5.50
N ASP A 236 -19.67 -5.46 6.05
CA ASP A 236 -19.23 -6.87 5.97
C ASP A 236 -19.15 -7.23 4.47
N LEU A 237 -17.98 -7.09 3.86
CA LEU A 237 -17.80 -7.33 2.43
C LEU A 237 -17.22 -8.73 2.24
N ALA A 238 -18.12 -9.69 2.06
CA ALA A 238 -17.83 -10.92 1.33
C ALA A 238 -17.52 -10.53 -0.12
N ALA A 239 -16.46 -11.07 -0.73
CA ALA A 239 -16.12 -10.80 -2.12
C ALA A 239 -17.32 -11.12 -3.00
N ALA A 240 -17.90 -10.06 -3.55
CA ALA A 240 -18.79 -10.18 -4.67
C ALA A 240 -17.95 -10.51 -5.90
N ASP A 241 -18.49 -11.36 -6.79
CA ASP A 241 -18.09 -11.28 -8.18
C ASP A 241 -18.25 -9.83 -8.68
N ASP A 242 -17.68 -9.49 -9.83
CA ASP A 242 -17.68 -8.16 -10.45
C ASP A 242 -19.08 -7.49 -10.67
N ARG A 243 -20.18 -8.00 -10.08
CA ARG A 243 -21.56 -7.47 -10.16
C ARG A 243 -22.18 -6.91 -8.87
N GLY A 244 -21.46 -6.77 -7.76
CA GLY A 244 -21.94 -6.03 -6.58
C GLY A 244 -22.53 -6.89 -5.44
N PRO A 245 -22.88 -6.29 -4.29
CA PRO A 245 -22.83 -6.97 -2.99
C PRO A 245 -24.02 -7.91 -2.70
N ASP A 246 -23.71 -9.12 -2.22
CA ASP A 246 -24.56 -9.96 -1.37
C ASP A 246 -23.81 -10.19 -0.04
N CYS A 247 -24.43 -9.78 1.08
CA CYS A 247 -23.78 -9.53 2.37
C CYS A 247 -24.07 -10.62 3.42
N GLU A 248 -23.72 -11.90 3.17
CA GLU A 248 -24.07 -12.96 4.13
C GLU A 248 -22.89 -13.65 4.85
N ASP A 249 -21.63 -13.49 4.41
CA ASP A 249 -20.48 -14.16 5.03
C ASP A 249 -19.26 -13.22 5.22
N GLY A 250 -19.23 -12.45 6.32
CA GLY A 250 -18.10 -11.57 6.67
C GLY A 250 -17.01 -12.23 7.52
N PHE A 251 -15.75 -11.87 7.29
CA PHE A 251 -14.63 -12.13 8.20
C PHE A 251 -14.17 -10.81 8.84
N SER A 252 -14.03 -10.76 10.17
CA SER A 252 -13.51 -9.60 10.88
C SER A 252 -12.05 -9.79 11.25
N ILE A 253 -11.22 -8.77 11.02
CA ILE A 253 -9.86 -8.72 11.55
C ILE A 253 -9.89 -7.79 12.77
N PRO A 254 -9.89 -8.33 14.00
CA PRO A 254 -9.78 -7.50 15.19
C PRO A 254 -8.35 -6.97 15.29
N PHE A 255 -8.20 -5.64 15.23
CA PHE A 255 -6.95 -4.99 15.62
C PHE A 255 -7.07 -4.58 17.09
N CYS A 256 -6.29 -5.22 17.95
CA CYS A 256 -6.19 -4.80 19.35
C CYS A 256 -5.44 -3.46 19.40
N GLN A 257 -6.12 -2.39 19.80
CA GLN A 257 -5.43 -1.20 20.31
C GLN A 257 -4.71 -1.62 21.61
N CYS A 258 -3.37 -1.54 21.61
CA CYS A 258 -2.54 -1.76 22.79
C CYS A 258 -2.23 -0.44 23.48
#